data_AF-A0A381RNM7-F1
#
_entry.id   AF-A0A381RNM7-F1
#
_cell.length_a   1.000
_cell.length_b   1.000
_cell.length_c   1.000
_cell.angle_alpha   90.00
_cell.angle_beta   90.00
_cell.angle_gamma   90.00
#
_symmetry.space_group_name_H-M   'P 1'
#
loop_
_entity.id
_entity.type
_entity.pdbx_description
1 polymer ?
#
loop_
_entity_poly.entity_id
_entity_poly.type
_entity_poly.pdbx_seq_one_letter_code
_entity_poly.pdbx_strand_id
1 'polypeptide(L)'
;MVEQARDERDQAGSGNKDKLILLLLRKDFRKSYMGTLVDRLLESDVTVAVDETNYPEEKQKKFHWILSFPGDLPLGKAPDAGSVDLIFRVPGRAKLQLDKQPSSDSEKLTKLMGRYKEVQQTCKDREKNPVFVKLAVTDAVLRREQQMMQKFEDLVSRLEQKIAQVEKTYYQGIGYILSTAIEKITGVAVLDSLMKGLIRVMIIDDLDQRSIDGLVDINFSRKFLSFMCTRELSKKVEEFRSEHAEDEFAKATIGDFIFNSPDFEKVDIVFFNSWKFTDDTFPIRVALRKKTIVSKQEERKVEQQDQAEGEIASEKEALEALKEKLQEVMHVIHKMEKSHFDDEDEYQVQNNTRKRLLKDIKIHELKIKELKRPVKAGAEEKIISFDMFEIFKSKQSFMDRMGDKAGSMGLGKLWGKHMDTDERFSFNKLSEMARYSKDWIKASSQLKKITSQTIHLAKQLDLFVEKNKLAAAASSPDSEGKVNYQPLLDEHILDCLELAVLSCEIFNLCEKQSTKQ
;
A
#
# COMPACT_ATOMS: atom_id res chain seq x y z
N MET A 1 -24.90 -30.91 2.92
CA MET A 1 -26.23 -31.32 3.41
C MET A 1 -26.71 -32.48 2.55
N VAL A 2 -26.37 -33.70 2.92
CA VAL A 2 -27.02 -34.95 2.49
C VAL A 2 -26.93 -35.89 3.70
N GLU A 3 -28.11 -36.22 4.22
CA GLU A 3 -28.51 -37.34 5.09
C GLU A 3 -27.72 -37.70 6.37
N GLN A 4 -28.16 -37.11 7.49
CA GLN A 4 -28.14 -37.73 8.84
C GLN A 4 -29.58 -37.93 9.36
N ALA A 5 -30.55 -38.16 8.47
CA ALA A 5 -31.97 -38.16 8.80
C ALA A 5 -32.57 -39.55 9.07
N ARG A 6 -31.79 -40.55 9.51
CA ARG A 6 -32.33 -41.91 9.78
C ARG A 6 -32.21 -42.47 11.20
N ASP A 7 -31.54 -41.80 12.14
CA ASP A 7 -31.37 -42.35 13.50
C ASP A 7 -32.09 -41.58 14.62
N GLU A 8 -33.02 -40.67 14.30
CA GLU A 8 -33.79 -39.93 15.33
C GLU A 8 -34.97 -40.71 15.95
N ARG A 9 -35.14 -42.01 15.70
CA ARG A 9 -36.30 -42.76 16.26
C ARG A 9 -36.03 -43.94 17.21
N ASP A 10 -34.80 -44.41 17.39
CA ASP A 10 -34.58 -45.61 18.22
C ASP A 10 -33.79 -45.39 19.53
N GLN A 11 -33.58 -44.14 19.98
CA GLN A 11 -32.94 -43.86 21.28
C GLN A 11 -33.89 -43.34 22.37
N ALA A 12 -35.19 -43.59 22.25
CA ALA A 12 -36.16 -43.33 23.31
C ALA A 12 -36.42 -44.61 24.15
N GLY A 13 -35.44 -45.05 24.92
CA GLY A 13 -35.65 -46.14 25.88
C GLY A 13 -34.38 -46.81 26.40
N SER A 14 -33.71 -46.20 27.39
CA SER A 14 -32.84 -46.84 28.40
C SER A 14 -31.90 -45.79 29.01
N GLY A 15 -31.92 -45.63 30.33
CA GLY A 15 -31.23 -44.56 31.07
C GLY A 15 -29.71 -44.65 31.12
N ASN A 16 -29.03 -44.36 30.00
CA ASN A 16 -27.59 -44.06 30.00
C ASN A 16 -27.34 -42.88 29.04
N LYS A 17 -27.09 -41.67 29.56
CA LYS A 17 -26.64 -40.56 28.71
C LYS A 17 -25.23 -40.90 28.23
N ASP A 18 -25.10 -41.37 27.00
CA ASP A 18 -23.78 -41.61 26.43
C ASP A 18 -22.98 -40.31 26.42
N LYS A 19 -21.76 -40.39 26.96
CA LYS A 19 -20.83 -39.27 27.10
C LYS A 19 -20.24 -38.93 25.73
N LEU A 20 -21.02 -38.23 24.90
CA LEU A 20 -20.71 -37.92 23.51
C LEU A 20 -19.40 -37.10 23.39
N ILE A 21 -18.66 -37.36 22.31
CA ILE A 21 -17.40 -36.68 21.97
C ILE A 21 -17.62 -35.81 20.73
N LEU A 22 -17.17 -34.55 20.80
CA LEU A 22 -17.09 -33.61 19.69
C LEU A 22 -15.62 -33.31 19.37
N LEU A 23 -15.22 -33.44 18.11
CA LEU A 23 -13.92 -33.05 17.59
C LEU A 23 -14.05 -31.86 16.64
N LEU A 24 -13.42 -30.75 17.02
CA LEU A 24 -13.40 -29.50 16.27
C LEU A 24 -12.11 -29.39 15.45
N LEU A 25 -12.26 -29.31 14.13
CA LEU A 25 -11.15 -29.19 13.18
C LEU A 25 -11.26 -27.91 12.38
N ARG A 26 -10.13 -27.35 11.93
CA ARG A 26 -10.18 -26.30 10.92
C ARG A 26 -10.76 -26.86 9.62
N LYS A 27 -11.34 -25.98 8.79
CA LYS A 27 -12.03 -26.37 7.54
C LYS A 27 -11.17 -27.23 6.60
N ASP A 28 -9.89 -26.87 6.45
CA ASP A 28 -8.91 -27.61 5.67
C ASP A 28 -8.65 -29.00 6.25
N PHE A 29 -8.36 -29.12 7.55
CA PHE A 29 -8.16 -30.41 8.20
C PHE A 29 -9.41 -31.27 8.22
N ARG A 30 -10.60 -30.69 8.42
CA ARG A 30 -11.86 -31.42 8.34
C ARG A 30 -12.06 -32.00 6.94
N LYS A 31 -11.79 -31.22 5.90
CA LYS A 31 -11.87 -31.69 4.50
C LYS A 31 -10.88 -32.83 4.23
N SER A 32 -9.67 -32.75 4.77
CA SER A 32 -8.61 -33.73 4.49
C SER A 32 -8.70 -35.01 5.33
N TYR A 33 -9.14 -34.93 6.60
CA TYR A 33 -8.96 -36.02 7.55
C TYR A 33 -10.26 -36.65 8.08
N MET A 34 -11.40 -35.98 7.95
CA MET A 34 -12.65 -36.43 8.58
C MET A 34 -13.04 -37.86 8.15
N GLY A 35 -13.01 -38.16 6.85
CA GLY A 35 -13.41 -39.48 6.34
C GLY A 35 -12.54 -40.59 6.92
N THR A 36 -11.23 -40.51 6.67
CA THR A 36 -10.26 -41.51 7.15
C THR A 36 -10.26 -41.66 8.67
N LEU A 37 -10.40 -40.56 9.42
CA LEU A 37 -10.46 -40.63 10.89
C LEU A 37 -11.72 -41.35 11.37
N VAL A 38 -12.88 -41.06 10.77
CA VAL A 38 -14.15 -41.72 11.13
C VAL A 38 -14.07 -43.21 10.83
N ASP A 39 -13.50 -43.59 9.68
CA ASP A 39 -13.34 -45.01 9.31
C ASP A 39 -12.48 -45.77 10.34
N ARG A 40 -11.32 -45.21 10.74
CA ARG A 40 -10.44 -45.81 11.77
C ARG A 40 -11.16 -45.99 13.12
N LEU A 41 -11.97 -45.01 13.51
CA LEU A 41 -12.69 -45.05 14.77
C LEU A 41 -13.86 -46.05 14.74
N LEU A 42 -14.52 -46.19 13.59
CA LEU A 42 -15.58 -47.20 13.38
C LEU A 42 -15.03 -48.63 13.45
N GLU A 43 -13.82 -48.90 12.95
CA GLU A 43 -13.16 -50.20 13.13
C GLU A 43 -12.95 -50.58 14.61
N SER A 44 -12.87 -49.56 15.46
CA SER A 44 -12.78 -49.68 16.92
C SER A 44 -14.13 -49.59 17.64
N ASP A 45 -15.25 -49.51 16.91
CA ASP A 45 -16.60 -49.35 17.44
C ASP A 45 -16.75 -48.07 18.31
N VAL A 46 -16.15 -46.97 17.83
CA VAL A 46 -16.18 -45.64 18.46
C VAL A 46 -16.85 -44.63 17.53
N THR A 47 -17.80 -43.86 18.05
CA THR A 47 -18.49 -42.80 17.31
C THR A 47 -18.09 -41.43 17.84
N VAL A 48 -17.76 -40.50 16.94
CA VAL A 48 -17.40 -39.11 17.26
C VAL A 48 -18.12 -38.14 16.32
N ALA A 49 -18.58 -37.01 16.85
CA ALA A 49 -19.05 -35.90 16.02
C ALA A 49 -17.85 -35.06 15.56
N VAL A 50 -17.72 -34.81 14.25
CA VAL A 50 -16.63 -33.98 13.69
C VAL A 50 -17.19 -32.74 13.00
N ASP A 51 -16.82 -31.57 13.50
CA ASP A 51 -17.31 -30.28 13.00
C ASP A 51 -16.18 -29.25 12.89
N GLU A 52 -16.49 -28.08 12.32
CA GLU A 52 -15.54 -26.98 12.15
C GLU A 52 -15.31 -26.20 13.46
N THR A 53 -14.15 -25.57 13.61
CA THR A 53 -13.81 -24.76 14.81
C THR A 53 -14.76 -23.59 15.10
N ASN A 54 -15.62 -23.20 14.15
CA ASN A 54 -16.65 -22.19 14.30
C ASN A 54 -17.99 -22.75 14.86
N TYR A 55 -18.01 -24.02 15.30
CA TYR A 55 -19.22 -24.65 15.82
C TYR A 55 -19.80 -23.90 17.04
N PRO A 56 -21.10 -23.56 17.04
CA PRO A 56 -21.68 -22.70 18.09
C PRO A 56 -21.52 -23.26 19.51
N GLU A 57 -21.01 -22.44 20.44
CA GLU A 57 -20.77 -22.83 21.84
C GLU A 57 -22.03 -23.35 22.54
N GLU A 58 -23.20 -22.77 22.24
CA GLU A 58 -24.48 -23.22 22.79
C GLU A 58 -24.80 -24.68 22.44
N LYS A 59 -24.41 -25.11 21.23
CA LYS A 59 -24.60 -26.48 20.75
C LYS A 59 -23.54 -27.44 21.29
N GLN A 60 -22.42 -26.93 21.81
CA GLN A 60 -21.37 -27.75 22.40
C GLN A 60 -21.79 -28.36 23.74
N LYS A 61 -22.75 -27.74 24.45
CA LYS A 61 -23.24 -28.16 25.78
C LYS A 61 -23.77 -29.60 25.85
N LYS A 62 -24.15 -30.19 24.71
CA LYS A 62 -24.64 -31.59 24.63
C LYS A 62 -23.51 -32.63 24.63
N PHE A 63 -22.26 -32.21 24.43
CA PHE A 63 -21.10 -33.09 24.39
C PHE A 63 -20.38 -33.08 25.73
N HIS A 64 -19.93 -34.26 26.15
CA HIS A 64 -19.15 -34.41 27.38
C HIS A 64 -17.68 -34.04 27.15
N TRP A 65 -17.15 -34.44 25.99
CA TRP A 65 -15.78 -34.16 25.56
C TRP A 65 -15.79 -33.22 24.37
N ILE A 66 -15.01 -32.13 24.46
CA ILE A 66 -14.78 -31.20 23.35
C ILE A 66 -13.29 -31.20 23.06
N LEU A 67 -12.95 -31.84 21.95
CA LEU A 67 -11.60 -31.93 21.43
C LEU A 67 -11.40 -30.86 20.37
N SER A 68 -10.20 -30.30 20.27
CA SER A 68 -9.83 -29.40 19.18
C SER A 68 -8.44 -29.73 18.66
N PHE A 69 -8.19 -29.53 17.37
CA PHE A 69 -6.86 -29.66 16.81
C PHE A 69 -6.46 -28.35 16.09
N PRO A 70 -5.56 -27.55 16.70
CA PRO A 70 -5.13 -26.30 16.09
C PRO A 70 -4.22 -26.55 14.88
N GLY A 71 -3.37 -27.59 14.94
CA GLY A 71 -2.39 -27.96 13.91
C GLY A 71 -1.35 -26.89 13.57
N ASP A 72 -1.26 -25.84 14.39
CA ASP A 72 -0.29 -24.76 14.28
C ASP A 72 0.46 -24.59 15.61
N LEU A 73 1.67 -24.04 15.53
CA LEU A 73 2.42 -23.64 16.72
C LEU A 73 1.70 -22.48 17.44
N PRO A 74 1.47 -22.55 18.76
CA PRO A 74 0.82 -21.47 19.50
C PRO A 74 1.56 -20.13 19.35
N LEU A 75 0.80 -19.03 19.32
CA LEU A 75 1.35 -17.68 19.23
C LEU A 75 2.36 -17.41 20.36
N GLY A 76 3.51 -16.83 20.02
CA GLY A 76 4.58 -16.49 20.96
C GLY A 76 5.51 -17.65 21.35
N LYS A 77 5.31 -18.86 20.81
CA LYS A 77 6.24 -19.98 21.01
C LYS A 77 7.31 -20.04 19.93
N ALA A 78 8.53 -20.40 20.32
CA ALA A 78 9.66 -20.56 19.41
C ALA A 78 9.55 -21.89 18.67
N PRO A 79 9.82 -21.93 17.35
CA PRO A 79 9.84 -23.17 16.58
C PRO A 79 11.16 -23.92 16.85
N ASP A 80 11.18 -24.75 17.87
CA ASP A 80 12.31 -25.63 18.22
C ASP A 80 11.88 -27.10 18.30
N ALA A 81 12.82 -28.00 18.59
CA ALA A 81 12.53 -29.44 18.66
C ALA A 81 11.49 -29.79 19.75
N GLY A 82 11.37 -28.99 20.81
CA GLY A 82 10.38 -29.17 21.87
C GLY A 82 8.97 -28.70 21.48
N SER A 83 8.81 -28.09 20.31
CA SER A 83 7.53 -27.58 19.84
C SER A 83 6.66 -28.60 19.12
N VAL A 84 7.18 -29.80 18.81
CA VAL A 84 6.41 -30.89 18.16
C VAL A 84 5.20 -31.30 18.98
N ASP A 85 5.37 -31.45 20.30
CA ASP A 85 4.29 -31.77 21.23
C ASP A 85 3.18 -30.70 21.23
N LEU A 86 3.54 -29.44 20.93
CA LEU A 86 2.60 -28.33 20.85
C LEU A 86 1.85 -28.30 19.51
N ILE A 87 2.54 -28.65 18.41
CA ILE A 87 1.97 -28.70 17.05
C ILE A 87 0.92 -29.78 16.96
N PHE A 88 1.21 -30.98 17.50
CA PHE A 88 0.31 -32.12 17.43
C PHE A 88 -0.64 -32.25 18.63
N ARG A 89 -0.69 -31.22 19.49
CA ARG A 89 -1.53 -31.24 20.68
C ARG A 89 -3.02 -31.25 20.30
N VAL A 90 -3.78 -32.15 20.92
CA VAL A 90 -5.25 -32.14 20.90
C VAL A 90 -5.78 -31.77 22.29
N PRO A 91 -6.06 -30.47 22.56
CA PRO A 91 -6.75 -30.07 23.79
C PRO A 91 -8.06 -30.82 24.03
N GLY A 92 -8.42 -31.00 25.30
CA GLY A 92 -9.66 -31.64 25.72
C GLY A 92 -9.58 -33.17 25.87
N ARG A 93 -8.48 -33.81 25.46
CA ARG A 93 -8.29 -35.26 25.60
C ARG A 93 -8.25 -35.70 27.07
N ALA A 94 -8.75 -36.90 27.35
CA ALA A 94 -8.72 -37.46 28.69
C ALA A 94 -7.28 -37.83 29.13
N LYS A 95 -7.00 -37.67 30.43
CA LYS A 95 -5.72 -38.10 31.03
C LYS A 95 -5.87 -39.52 31.56
N LEU A 96 -5.40 -40.51 30.78
CA LEU A 96 -5.43 -41.91 31.19
C LEU A 96 -4.24 -42.26 32.09
N GLN A 97 -4.50 -42.97 33.20
CA GLN A 97 -3.47 -43.62 34.02
C GLN A 97 -3.42 -45.11 33.68
N LEU A 98 -2.74 -45.46 32.59
CA LEU A 98 -2.71 -46.82 32.03
C LEU A 98 -2.18 -47.88 33.02
N ASP A 99 -1.29 -47.49 33.93
CA ASP A 99 -0.63 -48.39 34.88
C ASP A 99 -1.48 -48.71 36.12
N LYS A 100 -2.62 -48.03 36.30
CA LYS A 100 -3.52 -48.19 37.45
C LYS A 100 -4.90 -48.70 37.07
N GLN A 101 -5.12 -49.04 35.80
CA GLN A 101 -6.42 -49.50 35.36
C GLN A 101 -6.60 -50.98 35.74
N PRO A 102 -7.71 -51.34 36.41
CA PRO A 102 -7.98 -52.72 36.80
C PRO A 102 -8.08 -53.61 35.56
N SER A 103 -7.72 -54.89 35.69
CA SER A 103 -8.02 -55.88 34.66
C SER A 103 -9.52 -55.88 34.40
N SER A 104 -9.92 -55.48 33.20
CA SER A 104 -11.33 -55.40 32.81
C SER A 104 -11.73 -56.64 32.03
N ASP A 105 -12.87 -57.24 32.39
CA ASP A 105 -13.49 -58.35 31.65
C ASP A 105 -14.19 -57.89 30.35
N SER A 106 -14.24 -56.58 30.08
CA SER A 106 -14.80 -56.03 28.84
C SER A 106 -13.84 -56.23 27.67
N GLU A 107 -14.24 -57.09 26.73
CA GLU A 107 -13.56 -57.30 25.45
C GLU A 107 -13.39 -55.98 24.67
N LYS A 108 -14.42 -55.12 24.66
CA LYS A 108 -14.38 -53.80 24.01
C LYS A 108 -13.33 -52.89 24.64
N LEU A 109 -13.24 -52.84 25.97
CA LEU A 109 -12.24 -52.01 26.65
C LEU A 109 -10.82 -52.53 26.38
N THR A 110 -10.62 -53.84 26.40
CA THR A 110 -9.32 -54.47 26.09
C THR A 110 -8.88 -54.17 24.66
N LYS A 111 -9.79 -54.27 23.67
CA LYS A 111 -9.51 -53.90 22.27
C LYS A 111 -9.11 -52.43 22.13
N LEU A 112 -9.87 -51.51 22.74
CA LEU A 112 -9.58 -50.07 22.70
C LEU A 112 -8.26 -49.72 23.38
N MET A 113 -7.95 -50.32 24.54
CA MET A 113 -6.67 -50.13 25.21
C MET A 113 -5.50 -50.68 24.39
N GLY A 114 -5.69 -51.80 23.69
CA GLY A 114 -4.71 -52.36 22.75
C GLY A 114 -4.41 -51.38 21.62
N ARG A 115 -5.45 -50.92 20.91
CA ARG A 115 -5.32 -49.94 19.83
C ARG A 115 -4.70 -48.63 20.32
N TYR A 116 -5.14 -48.12 21.47
CA TYR A 116 -4.57 -46.91 22.06
C TYR A 116 -3.05 -47.06 22.32
N LYS A 117 -2.60 -48.19 22.88
CA LYS A 117 -1.18 -48.44 23.12
C LYS A 117 -0.38 -48.55 21.82
N GLU A 118 -0.94 -49.23 20.82
CA GLU A 118 -0.34 -49.35 19.48
C GLU A 118 -0.12 -47.97 18.85
N VAL A 119 -1.18 -47.17 18.70
CA VAL A 119 -1.11 -45.84 18.10
C VAL A 119 -0.22 -44.90 18.92
N GLN A 120 -0.26 -45.00 20.25
CA GLN A 120 0.59 -44.19 21.13
C GLN A 120 2.07 -44.51 20.92
N GLN A 121 2.41 -45.79 20.77
CA GLN A 121 3.78 -46.22 20.51
C GLN A 121 4.25 -45.71 19.14
N THR A 122 3.41 -45.83 18.11
CA THR A 122 3.67 -45.29 16.77
C THR A 122 3.96 -43.79 16.81
N CYS A 123 3.12 -42.99 17.48
CA CYS A 123 3.38 -41.55 17.64
C CYS A 123 4.71 -41.27 18.35
N LYS A 124 4.98 -41.95 19.48
CA LYS A 124 6.23 -41.79 20.24
C LYS A 124 7.46 -42.11 19.39
N ASP A 125 7.39 -43.15 18.57
CA ASP A 125 8.53 -43.56 17.76
C ASP A 125 8.78 -42.60 16.59
N ARG A 126 7.73 -42.00 16.01
CA ARG A 126 7.90 -40.88 15.05
C ARG A 126 8.47 -39.64 15.72
N GLU A 127 7.98 -39.28 16.90
CA GLU A 127 8.43 -38.08 17.63
C GLU A 127 9.86 -38.21 18.19
N LYS A 128 10.37 -39.42 18.40
CA LYS A 128 11.81 -39.65 18.70
C LYS A 128 12.72 -39.43 17.50
N ASN A 129 12.19 -39.48 16.27
CA ASN A 129 12.99 -39.31 15.07
C ASN A 129 13.28 -37.81 14.84
N PRO A 130 14.55 -37.36 14.98
CA PRO A 130 14.88 -35.94 14.85
C PRO A 130 14.61 -35.38 13.44
N VAL A 131 14.62 -36.23 12.42
CA VAL A 131 14.30 -35.85 11.04
C VAL A 131 12.82 -35.53 10.91
N PHE A 132 11.95 -36.36 11.49
CA PHE A 132 10.51 -36.14 11.53
C PHE A 132 10.16 -34.90 12.35
N VAL A 133 10.77 -34.73 13.51
CA VAL A 133 10.60 -33.54 14.37
C VAL A 133 10.91 -32.27 13.59
N LYS A 134 12.06 -32.23 12.91
CA LYS A 134 12.47 -31.07 12.11
C LYS A 134 11.53 -30.83 10.93
N LEU A 135 11.08 -31.88 10.25
CA LEU A 135 10.07 -31.80 9.19
C LEU A 135 8.78 -31.16 9.70
N ALA A 136 8.22 -31.69 10.78
CA ALA A 136 6.95 -31.25 11.36
C ALA A 136 7.00 -29.78 11.83
N VAL A 137 8.09 -29.36 12.48
CA VAL A 137 8.27 -27.97 12.91
C VAL A 137 8.38 -27.03 11.71
N THR A 138 9.18 -27.40 10.71
CA THR A 138 9.39 -26.55 9.51
C THR A 138 8.11 -26.42 8.71
N ASP A 139 7.37 -27.51 8.53
CA ASP A 139 6.07 -27.50 7.85
C ASP A 139 5.02 -26.69 8.62
N ALA A 140 4.95 -26.82 9.95
CA ALA A 140 4.05 -26.01 10.76
C ALA A 140 4.34 -24.50 10.64
N VAL A 141 5.62 -24.10 10.56
CA VAL A 141 6.01 -22.72 10.26
C VAL A 141 5.57 -22.32 8.85
N LEU A 142 5.79 -23.18 7.86
CA LEU A 142 5.39 -22.92 6.48
C LEU A 142 3.87 -22.72 6.34
N ARG A 143 3.05 -23.59 6.93
CA ARG A 143 1.59 -23.46 6.96
C ARG A 143 1.14 -22.16 7.63
N ARG A 144 1.80 -21.75 8.72
CA ARG A 144 1.50 -20.48 9.40
C ARG A 144 1.83 -19.28 8.50
N GLU A 145 2.98 -19.28 7.84
CA GLU A 145 3.37 -18.20 6.91
C GLU A 145 2.40 -18.12 5.71
N GLN A 146 1.99 -19.26 5.16
CA GLN A 146 0.97 -19.33 4.10
C GLN A 146 -0.38 -18.75 4.53
N GLN A 147 -0.82 -19.04 5.76
CA GLN A 147 -2.05 -18.43 6.29
C GLN A 147 -1.93 -16.92 6.47
N MET A 148 -0.78 -16.43 6.92
CA MET A 148 -0.53 -14.99 7.04
C MET A 148 -0.49 -14.34 5.67
N MET A 149 0.12 -14.99 4.68
CA MET A 149 0.14 -14.56 3.28
C MET A 149 -1.29 -14.36 2.76
N GLN A 150 -2.16 -15.36 2.89
CA GLN A 150 -3.57 -15.26 2.48
C GLN A 150 -4.30 -14.11 3.18
N LYS A 151 -4.11 -13.93 4.50
CA LYS A 151 -4.72 -12.82 5.25
C LYS A 151 -4.29 -11.46 4.72
N PHE A 152 -3.03 -11.31 4.32
CA PHE A 152 -2.53 -10.08 3.73
C PHE A 152 -2.99 -9.90 2.28
N GLU A 153 -3.09 -10.96 1.48
CA GLU A 153 -3.70 -10.91 0.14
C GLU A 153 -5.14 -10.40 0.22
N ASP A 154 -5.97 -10.98 1.08
CA ASP A 154 -7.35 -10.56 1.30
C ASP A 154 -7.45 -9.10 1.80
N LEU A 155 -6.48 -8.66 2.62
CA LEU A 155 -6.42 -7.28 3.10
C LEU A 155 -6.06 -6.31 1.97
N VAL A 156 -5.03 -6.64 1.17
CA VAL A 156 -4.58 -5.86 0.02
C VAL A 156 -5.72 -5.72 -0.99
N SER A 157 -6.37 -6.80 -1.39
CA SER A 157 -7.49 -6.75 -2.34
C SER A 157 -8.68 -5.92 -1.84
N ARG A 158 -9.02 -6.01 -0.54
CA ARG A 158 -10.07 -5.15 0.04
C ARG A 158 -9.68 -3.66 0.04
N LEU A 159 -8.42 -3.35 0.33
CA LEU A 159 -7.93 -1.98 0.30
C LEU A 159 -7.87 -1.43 -1.13
N GLU A 160 -7.51 -2.23 -2.12
CA GLU A 160 -7.54 -1.84 -3.54
C GLU A 160 -8.93 -1.44 -4.00
N GLN A 161 -9.94 -2.22 -3.60
CA GLN A 161 -11.34 -1.92 -3.88
C GLN A 161 -11.78 -0.60 -3.24
N LYS A 162 -11.38 -0.36 -1.98
CA LYS A 162 -11.69 0.92 -1.29
C LYS A 162 -10.98 2.10 -1.94
N ILE A 163 -9.70 1.95 -2.29
CA ILE A 163 -8.93 2.98 -2.98
C ILE A 163 -9.58 3.33 -4.32
N ALA A 164 -9.98 2.35 -5.12
CA ALA A 164 -10.62 2.57 -6.42
C ALA A 164 -11.89 3.44 -6.35
N GLN A 165 -12.57 3.48 -5.20
CA GLN A 165 -13.77 4.29 -4.98
C GLN A 165 -13.47 5.77 -4.68
N VAL A 166 -12.23 6.10 -4.29
CA VAL A 166 -11.87 7.44 -3.78
C VAL A 166 -10.64 8.07 -4.44
N GLU A 167 -9.86 7.29 -5.18
CA GLU A 167 -8.55 7.67 -5.74
C GLU A 167 -8.55 8.92 -6.63
N LYS A 168 -9.68 9.22 -7.29
CA LYS A 168 -9.77 10.39 -8.18
C LYS A 168 -9.51 11.70 -7.44
N THR A 169 -9.85 11.78 -6.15
CA THR A 169 -9.57 12.96 -5.31
C THR A 169 -8.09 13.17 -5.08
N TYR A 170 -7.31 12.09 -4.95
CA TYR A 170 -5.87 12.16 -4.81
C TYR A 170 -5.21 12.65 -6.10
N TYR A 171 -5.64 12.13 -7.26
CA TYR A 171 -5.13 12.62 -8.55
C TYR A 171 -5.45 14.10 -8.74
N GLN A 172 -6.66 14.53 -8.37
CA GLN A 172 -7.03 15.95 -8.40
C GLN A 172 -6.16 16.80 -7.46
N GLY A 173 -5.86 16.31 -6.25
CA GLY A 173 -4.94 16.94 -5.31
C GLY A 173 -3.52 17.08 -5.86
N ILE A 174 -2.97 16.02 -6.45
CA ILE A 174 -1.69 16.08 -7.16
C ILE A 174 -1.77 17.10 -8.30
N GLY A 175 -2.86 17.08 -9.08
CA GLY A 175 -3.11 18.02 -10.16
C GLY A 175 -3.02 19.48 -9.71
N TYR A 176 -3.64 19.84 -8.58
CA TYR A 176 -3.54 21.20 -8.02
C TYR A 176 -2.12 21.58 -7.60
N ILE A 177 -1.39 20.65 -6.98
CA ILE A 177 0.00 20.86 -6.57
C ILE A 177 0.88 21.08 -7.81
N LEU A 178 0.73 20.21 -8.82
CA LEU A 178 1.49 20.31 -10.06
C LEU A 178 1.15 21.59 -10.82
N SER A 179 -0.11 21.95 -10.99
CA SER A 179 -0.49 23.23 -11.62
C SER A 179 0.13 24.43 -10.90
N THR A 180 0.15 24.42 -9.56
CA THR A 180 0.80 25.48 -8.75
C THR A 180 2.32 25.49 -8.93
N ALA A 181 2.94 24.31 -9.03
CA ALA A 181 4.38 24.18 -9.29
C ALA A 181 4.75 24.65 -10.70
N ILE A 182 3.95 24.30 -11.70
CA ILE A 182 4.07 24.74 -13.10
C ILE A 182 4.02 26.25 -13.18
N GLU A 183 3.02 26.88 -12.55
CA GLU A 183 2.89 28.34 -12.49
C GLU A 183 4.14 28.99 -11.89
N LYS A 184 4.72 28.40 -10.84
CA LYS A 184 5.97 28.91 -10.24
C LYS A 184 7.19 28.79 -11.16
N ILE A 185 7.25 27.77 -12.00
CA ILE A 185 8.33 27.59 -12.98
C ILE A 185 8.16 28.55 -14.17
N THR A 186 6.95 28.63 -14.73
CA THR A 186 6.68 29.32 -16.00
C THR A 186 6.35 30.79 -15.81
N GLY A 187 5.84 31.18 -14.64
CA GLY A 187 5.26 32.51 -14.39
C GLY A 187 3.92 32.73 -15.11
N VAL A 188 3.32 31.70 -15.71
CA VAL A 188 2.07 31.81 -16.49
C VAL A 188 1.01 30.87 -15.93
N ALA A 189 -0.03 31.44 -15.31
CA ALA A 189 -1.16 30.71 -14.75
C ALA A 189 -2.17 30.21 -15.82
N VAL A 190 -2.19 30.84 -17.00
CA VAL A 190 -3.29 30.72 -17.99
C VAL A 190 -3.10 29.56 -18.98
N LEU A 191 -1.94 28.89 -19.01
CA LEU A 191 -1.59 27.83 -19.97
C LEU A 191 -1.57 26.41 -19.37
N ASP A 192 -2.33 26.16 -18.29
CA ASP A 192 -2.29 24.91 -17.53
C ASP A 192 -2.45 23.64 -18.40
N SER A 193 -3.40 23.63 -19.34
CA SER A 193 -3.63 22.47 -20.23
C SER A 193 -2.48 22.21 -21.23
N LEU A 194 -1.86 23.27 -21.74
CA LEU A 194 -0.71 23.15 -22.64
C LEU A 194 0.54 22.70 -21.87
N MET A 195 0.77 23.29 -20.69
CA MET A 195 1.95 22.99 -19.88
C MET A 195 1.92 21.58 -19.28
N LYS A 196 0.75 21.04 -18.93
CA LYS A 196 0.54 19.62 -18.58
C LYS A 196 1.02 18.64 -19.65
N GLY A 197 1.05 19.09 -20.90
CA GLY A 197 1.52 18.33 -22.05
C GLY A 197 2.95 18.62 -22.46
N LEU A 198 3.75 19.37 -21.69
CA LEU A 198 5.12 19.76 -22.06
C LEU A 198 6.14 19.62 -20.91
N ILE A 199 5.68 19.51 -19.67
CA ILE A 199 6.53 19.47 -18.48
C ILE A 199 6.81 18.03 -18.08
N ARG A 200 8.09 17.71 -17.90
CA ARG A 200 8.56 16.41 -17.44
C ARG A 200 8.44 16.32 -15.92
N VAL A 201 7.57 15.44 -15.44
CA VAL A 201 7.32 15.21 -14.02
C VAL A 201 7.78 13.81 -13.64
N MET A 202 8.66 13.73 -12.64
CA MET A 202 8.97 12.48 -11.94
C MET A 202 8.09 12.39 -10.69
N ILE A 203 7.31 11.32 -10.58
CA ILE A 203 6.48 11.02 -9.42
C ILE A 203 7.24 10.02 -8.55
N ILE A 204 7.52 10.41 -7.32
CA ILE A 204 8.09 9.54 -6.30
C ILE A 204 7.02 9.27 -5.26
N ASP A 205 6.41 8.10 -5.37
CA ASP A 205 5.44 7.59 -4.38
C ASP A 205 5.45 6.05 -4.36
N ASP A 206 4.59 5.45 -3.54
CA ASP A 206 4.51 4.00 -3.38
C ASP A 206 3.15 3.45 -3.87
N LEU A 207 2.51 4.08 -4.86
CA LEU A 207 1.29 3.59 -5.51
C LEU A 207 1.53 2.99 -6.91
N ASP A 208 2.78 2.70 -7.26
CA ASP A 208 3.17 2.14 -8.54
C ASP A 208 2.63 2.99 -9.73
N GLN A 209 2.23 2.35 -10.83
CA GLN A 209 1.73 3.05 -12.03
C GLN A 209 0.40 3.78 -11.81
N ARG A 210 -0.30 3.51 -10.69
CA ARG A 210 -1.63 4.06 -10.40
C ARG A 210 -1.65 5.58 -10.40
N SER A 211 -0.59 6.20 -9.88
CA SER A 211 -0.44 7.66 -9.86
C SER A 211 -0.23 8.24 -11.26
N ILE A 212 0.53 7.55 -12.13
CA ILE A 212 0.69 7.96 -13.53
C ILE A 212 -0.66 7.87 -14.25
N ASP A 213 -1.35 6.74 -14.12
CA ASP A 213 -2.63 6.49 -14.78
C ASP A 213 -3.67 7.55 -14.36
N GLY A 214 -3.75 7.84 -13.06
CA GLY A 214 -4.63 8.87 -12.54
C GLY A 214 -4.31 10.29 -13.02
N LEU A 215 -3.04 10.63 -13.21
CA LEU A 215 -2.65 11.91 -13.80
C LEU A 215 -2.99 12.00 -15.30
N VAL A 216 -2.87 10.89 -16.03
CA VAL A 216 -3.30 10.82 -17.43
C VAL A 216 -4.79 11.08 -17.56
N ASP A 217 -5.61 10.54 -16.64
CA ASP A 217 -7.06 10.78 -16.60
C ASP A 217 -7.44 12.24 -16.37
N ILE A 218 -6.53 13.06 -15.81
CA ILE A 218 -6.70 14.51 -15.65
C ILE A 218 -5.85 15.33 -16.63
N ASN A 219 -5.55 14.73 -17.80
CA ASN A 219 -4.93 15.33 -18.99
C ASN A 219 -3.42 15.62 -18.92
N PHE A 220 -2.67 14.96 -18.03
CA PHE A 220 -1.22 14.96 -18.14
C PHE A 220 -0.77 13.99 -19.25
N SER A 221 0.27 14.37 -20.00
CA SER A 221 0.77 13.49 -21.06
C SER A 221 1.67 12.41 -20.48
N ARG A 222 1.30 11.13 -20.62
CA ARG A 222 2.09 9.97 -20.15
C ARG A 222 3.56 10.02 -20.57
N LYS A 223 3.86 10.52 -21.78
CA LYS A 223 5.23 10.63 -22.31
C LYS A 223 6.16 11.56 -21.51
N PHE A 224 5.57 12.40 -20.65
CA PHE A 224 6.28 13.33 -19.78
C PHE A 224 6.12 12.97 -18.30
N LEU A 225 5.49 11.84 -17.98
CA LEU A 225 5.42 11.31 -16.62
C LEU A 225 6.38 10.14 -16.48
N SER A 226 7.15 10.14 -15.40
CA SER A 226 7.97 9.02 -14.97
C SER A 226 7.69 8.71 -13.51
N PHE A 227 7.97 7.47 -13.11
CA PHE A 227 7.70 6.98 -11.76
C PHE A 227 8.95 6.33 -11.16
N MET A 228 9.12 6.51 -9.86
CA MET A 228 10.13 5.84 -9.04
C MET A 228 9.56 5.59 -7.64
N CYS A 229 9.70 4.38 -7.10
CA CYS A 229 9.24 4.13 -5.73
C CYS A 229 10.20 4.70 -4.67
N THR A 230 9.72 4.94 -3.44
CA THR A 230 10.54 5.50 -2.36
C THR A 230 11.77 4.65 -2.06
N ARG A 231 11.63 3.31 -2.18
CA ARG A 231 12.74 2.36 -1.99
C ARG A 231 13.80 2.48 -3.07
N GLU A 232 13.39 2.64 -4.33
CA GLU A 232 14.33 2.81 -5.45
C GLU A 232 15.06 4.14 -5.34
N LEU A 233 14.36 5.23 -4.99
CA LEU A 233 15.01 6.50 -4.69
C LEU A 233 16.08 6.34 -3.62
N SER A 234 15.74 5.67 -2.50
CA SER A 234 16.68 5.48 -1.39
C SER A 234 17.94 4.72 -1.84
N LYS A 235 17.77 3.66 -2.64
CA LYS A 235 18.88 2.88 -3.20
C LYS A 235 19.76 3.75 -4.11
N LYS A 236 19.17 4.52 -5.02
CA LYS A 236 19.91 5.39 -5.95
C LYS A 236 20.66 6.52 -5.23
N VAL A 237 20.10 7.06 -4.14
CA VAL A 237 20.79 8.03 -3.28
C VAL A 237 22.02 7.41 -2.61
N GLU A 238 21.91 6.17 -2.13
CA GLU A 238 23.05 5.44 -1.53
C GLU A 238 24.13 5.12 -2.56
N GLU A 239 23.74 4.69 -3.76
CA GLU A 239 24.64 4.47 -4.90
C GLU A 239 25.37 5.77 -5.26
N PHE A 240 24.65 6.88 -5.42
CA PHE A 240 25.22 8.20 -5.71
C PHE A 240 26.25 8.65 -4.65
N ARG A 241 25.94 8.51 -3.36
CA ARG A 241 26.88 8.81 -2.27
C ARG A 241 28.12 7.93 -2.30
N SER A 242 27.97 6.68 -2.73
CA SER A 242 29.10 5.74 -2.82
C SER A 242 30.01 6.06 -4.01
N GLU A 243 29.44 6.49 -5.14
CA GLU A 243 30.18 6.95 -6.32
C GLU A 243 30.94 8.25 -6.03
N HIS A 244 30.39 9.10 -5.16
CA HIS A 244 30.94 10.40 -4.77
C HIS A 244 31.56 10.37 -3.37
N ALA A 245 32.07 9.21 -2.92
CA ALA A 245 32.55 9.02 -1.56
C ALA A 245 33.76 9.92 -1.18
N GLU A 246 34.49 10.42 -2.19
CA GLU A 246 35.70 11.23 -2.03
C GLU A 246 35.47 12.74 -2.26
N ASP A 247 34.23 13.15 -2.58
CA ASP A 247 33.89 14.55 -2.85
C ASP A 247 32.78 15.11 -1.94
N GLU A 248 32.32 16.32 -2.24
CA GLU A 248 31.30 17.04 -1.45
C GLU A 248 29.95 16.31 -1.36
N PHE A 249 29.67 15.37 -2.26
CA PHE A 249 28.43 14.58 -2.30
C PHE A 249 28.49 13.26 -1.52
N ALA A 250 29.59 12.93 -0.83
CA ALA A 250 29.68 11.75 0.04
C ALA A 250 28.55 11.68 1.10
N LYS A 251 28.01 12.84 1.50
CA LYS A 251 26.86 12.99 2.42
C LYS A 251 25.66 13.68 1.78
N ALA A 252 25.53 13.61 0.46
CA ALA A 252 24.48 14.27 -0.31
C ALA A 252 23.08 14.07 0.29
N THR A 253 22.33 15.14 0.44
CA THR A 253 20.91 15.11 0.77
C THR A 253 20.08 14.64 -0.43
N ILE A 254 18.78 14.38 -0.24
CA ILE A 254 17.86 14.07 -1.34
C ILE A 254 17.80 15.24 -2.34
N GLY A 255 17.93 16.48 -1.87
CA GLY A 255 17.97 17.65 -2.75
C GLY A 255 19.23 17.63 -3.62
N ASP A 256 20.39 17.43 -3.00
CA ASP A 256 21.67 17.36 -3.72
C ASP A 256 21.64 16.25 -4.78
N PHE A 257 21.09 15.07 -4.43
CA PHE A 257 20.91 13.99 -5.39
C PHE A 257 19.97 14.37 -6.55
N ILE A 258 18.78 14.91 -6.27
CA ILE A 258 17.81 15.29 -7.31
C ILE A 258 18.38 16.34 -8.26
N PHE A 259 19.18 17.27 -7.77
CA PHE A 259 19.68 18.37 -8.60
C PHE A 259 20.98 18.03 -9.35
N ASN A 260 21.76 17.04 -8.87
CA ASN A 260 23.06 16.70 -9.46
C ASN A 260 23.12 15.32 -10.12
N SER A 261 22.12 14.44 -9.92
CA SER A 261 22.12 13.11 -10.55
C SER A 261 21.66 13.14 -12.02
N PRO A 262 22.31 12.36 -12.91
CA PRO A 262 21.89 12.19 -14.31
C PRO A 262 20.43 11.74 -14.48
N ASP A 263 19.89 11.01 -13.50
CA ASP A 263 18.51 10.51 -13.53
C ASP A 263 17.46 11.64 -13.61
N PHE A 264 17.81 12.85 -13.16
CA PHE A 264 16.90 13.99 -13.05
C PHE A 264 17.25 15.16 -13.96
N GLU A 265 18.30 15.05 -14.77
CA GLU A 265 18.79 16.13 -15.64
C GLU A 265 17.69 16.66 -16.57
N LYS A 266 16.87 15.75 -17.11
CA LYS A 266 15.77 16.09 -18.03
C LYS A 266 14.44 16.35 -17.31
N VAL A 267 14.35 16.15 -16.00
CA VAL A 267 13.11 16.29 -15.23
C VAL A 267 12.94 17.76 -14.79
N ASP A 268 11.75 18.31 -15.01
CA ASP A 268 11.43 19.71 -14.66
C ASP A 268 10.86 19.79 -13.24
N ILE A 269 10.02 18.82 -12.86
CA ILE A 269 9.37 18.74 -11.55
C ILE A 269 9.55 17.35 -10.97
N VAL A 270 10.00 17.27 -9.71
CA VAL A 270 9.99 16.02 -8.93
C VAL A 270 8.94 16.14 -7.84
N PHE A 271 7.87 15.36 -7.93
CA PHE A 271 6.82 15.26 -6.93
C PHE A 271 7.17 14.14 -5.94
N PHE A 272 7.17 14.43 -4.64
CA PHE A 272 7.54 13.48 -3.60
C PHE A 272 6.42 13.32 -2.56
N ASN A 273 5.81 12.14 -2.53
CA ASN A 273 4.83 11.75 -1.53
C ASN A 273 5.36 10.60 -0.67
N SER A 274 5.61 10.89 0.60
CA SER A 274 6.10 9.91 1.58
C SER A 274 4.98 9.24 2.39
N TRP A 275 3.71 9.56 2.12
CA TRP A 275 2.55 9.06 2.86
C TRP A 275 2.61 9.32 4.38
N LYS A 276 3.36 10.35 4.79
CA LYS A 276 3.46 10.84 6.16
C LYS A 276 2.50 12.01 6.36
N PHE A 277 1.29 11.71 6.81
CA PHE A 277 0.25 12.70 7.11
C PHE A 277 -0.33 12.49 8.51
N THR A 278 -1.05 13.52 8.97
CA THR A 278 -1.89 13.53 10.18
C THR A 278 -3.34 13.78 9.77
N ASP A 279 -4.26 13.81 10.72
CA ASP A 279 -5.68 14.08 10.42
C ASP A 279 -5.87 15.48 9.80
N ASP A 280 -4.99 16.44 10.12
CA ASP A 280 -5.10 17.83 9.70
C ASP A 280 -4.18 18.22 8.54
N THR A 281 -3.03 17.56 8.40
CA THR A 281 -1.98 17.95 7.44
C THR A 281 -1.50 16.79 6.59
N PHE A 282 -1.35 17.03 5.28
CA PHE A 282 -0.77 16.07 4.35
C PHE A 282 0.38 16.72 3.56
N PRO A 283 1.60 16.70 4.13
CA PRO A 283 2.76 17.35 3.51
C PRO A 283 3.28 16.58 2.29
N ILE A 284 3.43 17.32 1.20
CA ILE A 284 4.01 16.88 -0.08
C ILE A 284 5.19 17.79 -0.41
N ARG A 285 6.29 17.21 -0.88
CA ARG A 285 7.44 18.00 -1.32
C ARG A 285 7.52 17.98 -2.84
N VAL A 286 7.88 19.12 -3.42
CA VAL A 286 8.08 19.25 -4.85
C VAL A 286 9.40 19.94 -5.09
N ALA A 287 10.32 19.27 -5.79
CA ALA A 287 11.54 19.88 -6.28
C ALA A 287 11.27 20.47 -7.68
N LEU A 288 11.67 21.72 -7.86
CA LEU A 288 11.53 22.45 -9.11
C LEU A 288 12.92 22.70 -9.67
N ARG A 289 13.15 22.22 -10.89
CA ARG A 289 14.27 22.68 -11.70
C ARG A 289 13.72 23.77 -12.60
N LYS A 290 13.91 25.02 -12.21
CA LYS A 290 13.54 26.14 -13.08
C LYS A 290 14.50 26.16 -14.25
N LYS A 291 14.14 25.49 -15.34
CA LYS A 291 14.74 25.78 -16.63
C LYS A 291 14.44 27.23 -16.92
N THR A 292 15.47 28.04 -17.06
CA THR A 292 15.33 29.33 -17.71
C THR A 292 14.69 29.03 -19.06
N ILE A 293 13.38 29.25 -19.22
CA ILE A 293 12.75 29.24 -20.53
C ILE A 293 13.24 30.53 -21.16
N VAL A 294 14.51 30.54 -21.55
CA VAL A 294 15.10 31.56 -22.37
C VAL A 294 14.40 31.36 -23.70
N SER A 295 13.52 32.27 -24.08
CA SER A 295 12.98 32.23 -25.44
C SER A 295 14.17 32.25 -26.42
N LYS A 296 14.04 31.69 -27.64
CA LYS A 296 15.08 31.85 -28.68
C LYS A 296 15.48 33.31 -28.93
N GLN A 297 14.66 34.27 -28.53
CA GLN A 297 14.99 35.70 -28.53
C GLN A 297 15.89 36.12 -27.37
N GLU A 298 15.73 35.54 -26.18
CA GLU A 298 16.60 35.83 -25.03
C GLU A 298 17.95 35.10 -25.12
N GLU A 299 18.05 33.95 -25.79
CA GLU A 299 19.34 33.27 -26.07
C GLU A 299 20.21 34.16 -26.96
N ARG A 300 19.60 34.80 -27.96
CA ARG A 300 20.25 35.81 -28.82
C ARG A 300 20.66 37.07 -28.06
N LYS A 301 19.94 37.45 -26.99
CA LYS A 301 20.27 38.61 -26.14
C LYS A 301 21.44 38.33 -25.19
N VAL A 302 21.62 37.08 -24.76
CA VAL A 302 22.77 36.67 -23.93
C VAL A 302 24.06 36.66 -24.76
N GLU A 303 24.00 36.25 -26.03
CA GLU A 303 25.15 36.33 -26.95
C GLU A 303 25.52 37.77 -27.38
N GLN A 304 24.63 38.74 -27.15
CA GLN A 304 24.76 40.14 -27.60
C GLN A 304 24.84 41.15 -26.44
N GLN A 305 25.32 40.73 -25.27
CA GLN A 305 25.35 41.55 -24.07
C GLN A 305 26.12 42.89 -24.28
N ASP A 306 27.15 42.88 -25.13
CA ASP A 306 27.92 44.09 -25.52
C ASP A 306 27.16 45.01 -26.50
N GLN A 307 26.23 44.50 -27.31
CA GLN A 307 25.37 45.32 -28.19
C GLN A 307 24.24 46.02 -27.41
N ALA A 308 23.73 45.37 -26.35
CA ALA A 308 22.67 45.93 -25.51
C ALA A 308 23.11 47.20 -24.75
N GLU A 309 24.38 47.27 -24.32
CA GLU A 309 24.91 48.48 -23.67
C GLU A 309 24.99 49.67 -24.64
N GLY A 310 25.43 49.42 -25.88
CA GLY A 310 25.48 50.42 -26.95
C GLY A 310 24.08 50.92 -27.36
N GLU A 311 23.09 50.03 -27.45
CA GLU A 311 21.69 50.40 -27.72
C GLU A 311 21.07 51.19 -26.56
N ILE A 312 21.37 50.84 -25.29
CA ILE A 312 20.90 51.60 -24.14
C ILE A 312 21.50 53.01 -24.13
N ALA A 313 22.77 53.16 -24.53
CA ALA A 313 23.42 54.46 -24.60
C ALA A 313 22.79 55.35 -25.68
N SER A 314 22.60 54.83 -26.90
CA SER A 314 22.01 55.58 -28.01
C SER A 314 20.53 55.95 -27.75
N GLU A 315 19.76 55.05 -27.15
CA GLU A 315 18.36 55.30 -26.78
C GLU A 315 18.24 56.35 -25.67
N LYS A 316 19.19 56.41 -24.72
CA LYS A 316 19.24 57.48 -23.71
C LYS A 316 19.58 58.84 -24.32
N GLU A 317 20.51 58.89 -25.27
CA GLU A 317 20.89 60.12 -25.96
C GLU A 317 19.71 60.66 -26.80
N ALA A 318 19.02 59.78 -27.52
CA ALA A 318 17.80 60.14 -28.25
C ALA A 318 16.68 60.64 -27.32
N LEU A 319 16.54 60.02 -26.14
CA LEU A 319 15.57 60.43 -25.13
C LEU A 319 15.85 61.84 -24.59
N GLU A 320 17.12 62.16 -24.29
CA GLU A 320 17.49 63.51 -23.82
C GLU A 320 17.27 64.57 -24.92
N ALA A 321 17.64 64.27 -26.16
CA ALA A 321 17.36 65.17 -27.28
C ALA A 321 15.85 65.44 -27.49
N LEU A 322 14.99 64.46 -27.24
CA LEU A 322 13.53 64.64 -27.28
C LEU A 322 13.00 65.47 -26.12
N LYS A 323 13.60 65.34 -24.92
CA LYS A 323 13.25 66.16 -23.75
C LYS A 323 13.64 67.62 -23.94
N GLU A 324 14.81 67.88 -24.52
CA GLU A 324 15.25 69.24 -24.87
C GLU A 324 14.27 69.90 -25.86
N LYS A 325 13.91 69.20 -26.94
CA LYS A 325 12.89 69.67 -27.90
C LYS A 325 11.53 69.92 -27.26
N LEU A 326 11.12 69.07 -26.31
CA LEU A 326 9.89 69.27 -25.56
C LEU A 326 9.96 70.54 -24.70
N GLN A 327 11.10 70.83 -24.06
CA GLN A 327 11.30 72.05 -23.29
C GLN A 327 11.23 73.30 -24.18
N GLU A 328 11.82 73.27 -25.37
CA GLU A 328 11.73 74.36 -26.35
C GLU A 328 10.28 74.62 -26.76
N VAL A 329 9.54 73.57 -27.15
CA VAL A 329 8.12 73.68 -27.52
C VAL A 329 7.27 74.20 -26.35
N MET A 330 7.53 73.73 -25.13
CA MET A 330 6.85 74.23 -23.94
C MET A 330 7.17 75.70 -23.64
N HIS A 331 8.39 76.16 -23.91
CA HIS A 331 8.75 77.57 -23.76
C HIS A 331 8.02 78.46 -24.77
N VAL A 332 7.89 77.99 -26.02
CA VAL A 332 7.12 78.66 -27.07
C VAL A 332 5.64 78.74 -26.69
N ILE A 333 5.03 77.62 -26.28
CA ILE A 333 3.64 77.58 -25.81
C ILE A 333 3.42 78.55 -24.64
N HIS A 334 4.31 78.56 -23.65
CA HIS A 334 4.20 79.45 -22.49
C HIS A 334 4.34 80.94 -22.87
N LYS A 335 5.17 81.24 -23.87
CA LYS A 335 5.30 82.60 -24.42
C LYS A 335 4.00 83.02 -25.13
N MET A 336 3.42 82.13 -25.94
CA MET A 336 2.14 82.35 -26.62
C MET A 336 0.99 82.57 -25.62
N GLU A 337 0.94 81.75 -24.56
CA GLU A 337 -0.07 81.85 -23.49
C GLU A 337 0.04 83.15 -22.69
N LYS A 338 1.25 83.69 -22.51
CA LYS A 338 1.50 84.97 -21.83
C LYS A 338 1.22 86.20 -22.69
N SER A 339 1.33 86.10 -24.01
CA SER A 339 1.26 87.27 -24.89
C SER A 339 -0.13 87.57 -25.45
N HIS A 340 -1.18 86.81 -25.08
CA HIS A 340 -2.52 86.81 -25.72
C HIS A 340 -2.42 86.57 -27.23
N PHE A 341 -2.56 85.31 -27.65
CA PHE A 341 -2.29 84.88 -29.02
C PHE A 341 -3.53 85.03 -29.92
N ASP A 342 -3.36 85.63 -31.10
CA ASP A 342 -4.43 85.84 -32.09
C ASP A 342 -4.51 84.72 -33.16
N ASP A 343 -3.48 83.86 -33.26
CA ASP A 343 -3.37 82.82 -34.29
C ASP A 343 -3.58 81.41 -33.69
N GLU A 344 -4.84 81.00 -33.63
CA GLU A 344 -5.24 79.71 -33.04
C GLU A 344 -4.59 78.50 -33.75
N ASP A 345 -4.28 78.62 -35.05
CA ASP A 345 -3.69 77.53 -35.85
C ASP A 345 -2.24 77.25 -35.43
N GLU A 346 -1.42 78.29 -35.21
CA GLU A 346 -0.03 78.10 -34.77
C GLU A 346 0.05 77.51 -33.35
N TYR A 347 -0.86 77.91 -32.46
CA TYR A 347 -0.97 77.34 -31.12
C TYR A 347 -1.35 75.84 -31.17
N GLN A 348 -2.28 75.46 -32.04
CA GLN A 348 -2.65 74.06 -32.24
C GLN A 348 -1.49 73.23 -32.80
N VAL A 349 -0.69 73.78 -33.72
CA VAL A 349 0.52 73.12 -34.26
C VAL A 349 1.53 72.83 -33.14
N GLN A 350 1.80 73.79 -32.26
CA GLN A 350 2.72 73.59 -31.13
C GLN A 350 2.17 72.57 -30.13
N ASN A 351 0.88 72.60 -29.82
CA ASN A 351 0.25 71.65 -28.92
C ASN A 351 0.22 70.21 -29.48
N ASN A 352 0.04 70.05 -30.79
CA ASN A 352 0.15 68.76 -31.47
C ASN A 352 1.59 68.24 -31.46
N THR A 353 2.57 69.13 -31.64
CA THR A 353 4.00 68.80 -31.54
C THR A 353 4.35 68.34 -30.13
N ARG A 354 3.85 69.02 -29.09
CA ARG A 354 3.97 68.61 -27.68
C ARG A 354 3.42 67.20 -27.44
N LYS A 355 2.20 66.90 -27.92
CA LYS A 355 1.59 65.57 -27.77
C LYS A 355 2.41 64.48 -28.44
N ARG A 356 2.98 64.77 -29.62
CA ARG A 356 3.83 63.83 -30.36
C ARG A 356 5.13 63.55 -29.60
N LEU A 357 5.83 64.58 -29.15
CA LEU A 357 7.07 64.45 -28.37
C LEU A 357 6.86 63.65 -27.08
N LEU A 358 5.76 63.90 -26.35
CA LEU A 358 5.42 63.12 -25.15
C LEU A 358 5.19 61.63 -25.45
N LYS A 359 4.58 61.31 -26.59
CA LYS A 359 4.38 59.92 -27.04
C LYS A 359 5.72 59.26 -27.37
N ASP A 360 6.59 59.97 -28.08
CA ASP A 360 7.91 59.47 -28.49
C ASP A 360 8.82 59.25 -27.27
N ILE A 361 8.85 60.20 -26.32
CA ILE A 361 9.53 60.05 -25.01
C ILE A 361 9.08 58.77 -24.30
N LYS A 362 7.77 58.53 -24.21
CA LYS A 362 7.22 57.33 -23.56
C LYS A 362 7.64 56.03 -24.26
N ILE A 363 7.75 56.03 -25.60
CA ILE A 363 8.23 54.88 -26.38
C ILE A 363 9.68 54.58 -26.03
N HIS A 364 10.55 55.59 -26.04
CA HIS A 364 11.98 55.44 -25.70
C HIS A 364 12.18 55.02 -24.23
N GLU A 365 11.42 55.57 -23.28
CA GLU A 365 11.45 55.15 -21.86
C GLU A 365 11.06 53.67 -21.69
N LEU A 366 10.02 53.21 -22.39
CA LEU A 366 9.60 51.81 -22.37
C LEU A 366 10.67 50.90 -22.97
N LYS A 367 11.29 51.32 -24.08
CA LYS A 367 12.36 50.56 -24.75
C LYS A 367 13.60 50.45 -23.88
N ILE A 368 14.03 51.52 -23.22
CA ILE A 368 15.13 51.50 -22.23
C ILE A 368 14.78 50.61 -21.04
N LYS A 369 13.55 50.64 -20.54
CA LYS A 369 13.09 49.78 -19.43
C LYS A 369 13.10 48.30 -19.82
N GLU A 370 12.75 47.99 -21.06
CA GLU A 370 12.79 46.64 -21.61
C GLU A 370 14.22 46.14 -21.81
N LEU A 371 15.12 47.00 -22.35
CA LEU A 371 16.54 46.71 -22.52
C LEU A 371 17.28 46.55 -21.18
N LYS A 372 16.88 47.27 -20.14
CA LYS A 372 17.43 47.17 -18.77
C LYS A 372 16.82 46.05 -17.92
N ARG A 373 15.82 45.31 -18.43
CA ARG A 373 15.22 44.22 -17.67
C ARG A 373 16.29 43.16 -17.40
N PRO A 374 16.58 42.81 -16.14
CA PRO A 374 17.66 41.87 -15.85
C PRO A 374 17.37 40.52 -16.51
N VAL A 375 18.33 40.04 -17.31
CA VAL A 375 18.34 38.66 -17.79
C VAL A 375 18.58 37.78 -16.55
N LYS A 376 17.57 37.02 -16.13
CA LYS A 376 17.71 36.11 -14.98
C LYS A 376 18.51 34.88 -15.42
N ALA A 377 19.83 35.00 -15.41
CA ALA A 377 20.78 33.93 -15.76
C ALA A 377 21.05 32.97 -14.58
N GLY A 378 20.01 32.54 -13.86
CA GLY A 378 20.15 31.55 -12.79
C GLY A 378 19.03 30.54 -12.85
N ALA A 379 19.38 29.26 -13.05
CA ALA A 379 18.48 28.15 -12.75
C ALA A 379 18.19 28.19 -11.24
N GLU A 380 16.95 28.50 -10.88
CA GLU A 380 16.53 28.51 -9.48
C GLU A 380 16.09 27.10 -9.12
N GLU A 381 16.95 26.37 -8.40
CA GLU A 381 16.64 25.06 -7.85
C GLU A 381 15.99 25.24 -6.48
N LYS A 382 14.75 24.76 -6.34
CA LYS A 382 13.98 24.98 -5.12
C LYS A 382 13.15 23.77 -4.76
N ILE A 383 13.22 23.37 -3.50
CA ILE A 383 12.29 22.40 -2.92
C ILE A 383 11.20 23.17 -2.18
N ILE A 384 9.95 22.93 -2.53
CA ILE A 384 8.77 23.54 -1.94
C ILE A 384 7.98 22.47 -1.22
N SER A 385 7.55 22.77 0.01
CA SER A 385 6.57 21.95 0.72
C SER A 385 5.18 22.51 0.47
N PHE A 386 4.24 21.62 0.19
CA PHE A 386 2.83 21.88 0.01
C PHE A 386 2.07 21.04 1.03
N ASP A 387 0.95 21.55 1.54
CA ASP A 387 -0.02 20.71 2.24
C ASP A 387 -1.15 20.37 1.27
N MET A 388 -1.26 19.08 0.92
CA MET A 388 -2.28 18.61 -0.01
C MET A 388 -3.69 18.86 0.53
N PHE A 389 -3.91 18.72 1.84
CA PHE A 389 -5.23 18.96 2.44
C PHE A 389 -5.60 20.44 2.37
N GLU A 390 -4.69 21.35 2.70
CA GLU A 390 -4.96 22.79 2.61
C GLU A 390 -5.19 23.24 1.17
N ILE A 391 -4.34 22.81 0.24
CA ILE A 391 -4.46 23.17 -1.18
C ILE A 391 -5.79 22.68 -1.73
N PHE A 392 -6.14 21.42 -1.45
CA PHE A 392 -7.39 20.85 -1.91
C PHE A 392 -8.59 21.61 -1.33
N LYS A 393 -8.63 21.87 -0.02
CA LYS A 393 -9.68 22.66 0.63
C LYS A 393 -9.79 24.08 0.06
N SER A 394 -8.67 24.72 -0.26
CA SER A 394 -8.63 26.09 -0.81
C SER A 394 -9.17 26.18 -2.24
N LYS A 395 -9.06 25.08 -3.01
CA LYS A 395 -9.53 24.97 -4.40
C LYS A 395 -10.93 24.33 -4.49
N GLN A 396 -11.43 23.77 -3.40
CA GLN A 396 -12.76 23.16 -3.30
C GLN A 396 -13.86 24.24 -3.32
N SER A 397 -14.91 24.03 -4.11
CA SER A 397 -16.02 24.98 -4.17
C SER A 397 -16.80 25.03 -2.84
N PHE A 398 -17.59 26.10 -2.63
CA PHE A 398 -18.50 26.16 -1.48
C PHE A 398 -19.51 25.00 -1.48
N MET A 399 -19.97 24.62 -2.67
CA MET A 399 -20.96 23.55 -2.88
C MET A 399 -20.39 22.19 -2.47
N ASP A 400 -19.16 21.88 -2.86
CA ASP A 400 -18.48 20.63 -2.47
C ASP A 400 -18.22 20.58 -0.96
N ARG A 401 -17.82 21.71 -0.34
CA ARG A 401 -17.64 21.80 1.12
C ARG A 401 -18.92 21.53 1.90
N MET A 402 -20.05 22.05 1.42
CA MET A 402 -21.36 21.79 2.02
C MET A 402 -21.80 20.32 1.80
N GLY A 403 -21.52 19.77 0.63
CA GLY A 403 -21.73 18.34 0.33
C GLY A 403 -20.96 17.42 1.28
N ASP A 404 -19.67 17.68 1.52
CA ASP A 404 -18.85 16.91 2.46
C ASP A 404 -19.38 16.96 3.90
N LYS A 405 -19.83 18.14 4.35
CA LYS A 405 -20.39 18.33 5.70
C LYS A 405 -21.74 17.65 5.87
N ALA A 406 -22.59 17.68 4.84
CA ALA A 406 -23.86 16.95 4.84
C ALA A 406 -23.63 15.43 4.80
N GLY A 407 -22.63 14.97 4.04
CA GLY A 407 -22.23 13.56 3.95
C GLY A 407 -21.75 13.00 5.30
N SER A 408 -20.85 13.71 5.99
CA SER A 408 -20.33 13.27 7.29
C SER A 408 -21.39 13.24 8.40
N MET A 409 -22.46 14.03 8.27
CA MET A 409 -23.59 14.05 9.20
C MET A 409 -24.71 13.05 8.83
N GLY A 410 -24.53 12.21 7.80
CA GLY A 410 -25.55 11.26 7.35
C GLY A 410 -26.72 11.90 6.60
N LEU A 411 -26.63 13.20 6.30
CA LEU A 411 -27.63 13.98 5.55
C LEU A 411 -27.34 14.04 4.05
N GLY A 412 -26.32 13.32 3.57
CA GLY A 412 -25.91 13.32 2.16
C GLY A 412 -27.05 12.97 1.18
N LYS A 413 -27.98 12.09 1.57
CA LYS A 413 -29.16 11.75 0.75
C LYS A 413 -30.20 12.88 0.62
N LEU A 414 -30.27 13.77 1.61
CA LEU A 414 -31.15 14.95 1.58
C LEU A 414 -30.54 16.08 0.74
N TRP A 415 -29.21 16.19 0.74
CA TRP A 415 -28.47 17.21 0.00
C TRP A 415 -28.23 16.82 -1.48
N GLY A 416 -27.99 15.53 -1.75
CA GLY A 416 -27.61 15.00 -3.07
C GLY A 416 -28.72 14.94 -4.12
N LYS A 417 -30.00 15.17 -3.78
CA LYS A 417 -31.09 15.22 -4.78
C LYS A 417 -31.08 16.50 -5.64
N HIS A 418 -30.26 17.50 -5.28
CA HIS A 418 -30.21 18.80 -5.98
C HIS A 418 -28.80 19.22 -6.42
N MET A 419 -27.77 18.40 -6.20
CA MET A 419 -26.38 18.73 -6.54
C MET A 419 -25.65 17.48 -7.05
N ASP A 420 -25.22 17.52 -8.30
CA ASP A 420 -24.27 16.57 -8.87
C ASP A 420 -22.86 16.98 -8.39
N THR A 421 -22.55 16.71 -7.11
CA THR A 421 -21.21 17.02 -6.58
C THR A 421 -20.22 16.03 -7.18
N ASP A 422 -19.36 16.51 -8.07
CA ASP A 422 -18.29 15.73 -8.66
C ASP A 422 -17.38 15.20 -7.53
N GLU A 423 -17.42 13.89 -7.34
CA GLU A 423 -16.74 13.21 -6.25
C GLU A 423 -15.21 13.49 -6.21
N ARG A 424 -14.64 13.95 -7.32
CA ARG A 424 -13.24 14.40 -7.45
C ARG A 424 -12.88 15.55 -6.52
N PHE A 425 -13.85 16.31 -6.02
CA PHE A 425 -13.63 17.45 -5.15
C PHE A 425 -14.03 17.21 -3.69
N SER A 426 -14.24 15.95 -3.26
CA SER A 426 -14.55 15.64 -1.85
C SER A 426 -13.28 15.54 -1.00
N PHE A 427 -13.19 16.37 0.04
CA PHE A 427 -12.10 16.31 1.02
C PHE A 427 -12.17 15.04 1.88
N ASN A 428 -13.38 14.60 2.24
CA ASN A 428 -13.57 13.37 3.01
C ASN A 428 -13.00 12.17 2.25
N LYS A 429 -13.29 12.07 0.94
CA LYS A 429 -12.73 11.02 0.07
C LYS A 429 -11.21 11.14 -0.07
N LEU A 430 -10.65 12.36 -0.10
CA LEU A 430 -9.19 12.54 -0.10
C LEU A 430 -8.54 12.04 1.20
N SER A 431 -9.15 12.32 2.35
CA SER A 431 -8.69 11.82 3.65
C SER A 431 -8.79 10.30 3.74
N GLU A 432 -9.90 9.71 3.26
CA GLU A 432 -10.06 8.26 3.13
C GLU A 432 -9.01 7.64 2.22
N MET A 433 -8.74 8.27 1.08
CA MET A 433 -7.70 7.85 0.15
C MET A 433 -6.33 7.84 0.82
N ALA A 434 -5.96 8.90 1.54
CA ALA A 434 -4.72 8.95 2.29
C ALA A 434 -4.58 7.77 3.28
N ARG A 435 -5.64 7.49 4.04
CA ARG A 435 -5.69 6.38 5.01
C ARG A 435 -5.59 5.02 4.34
N TYR A 436 -6.43 4.74 3.34
CA TYR A 436 -6.45 3.44 2.66
C TYR A 436 -5.15 3.16 1.93
N SER A 437 -4.56 4.16 1.27
CA SER A 437 -3.25 4.03 0.62
C SER A 437 -2.13 3.75 1.62
N LYS A 438 -2.09 4.43 2.77
CA LYS A 438 -1.08 4.16 3.81
C LYS A 438 -1.18 2.72 4.34
N ASP A 439 -2.40 2.25 4.60
CA ASP A 439 -2.63 0.87 5.04
C ASP A 439 -2.27 -0.14 3.94
N TRP A 440 -2.58 0.19 2.68
CA TRP A 440 -2.25 -0.65 1.52
C TRP A 440 -0.75 -0.75 1.31
N ILE A 441 0.01 0.36 1.34
CA ILE A 441 1.47 0.37 1.22
C ILE A 441 2.10 -0.52 2.30
N LYS A 442 1.61 -0.42 3.55
CA LYS A 442 2.08 -1.24 4.66
C LYS A 442 1.74 -2.72 4.44
N ALA A 443 0.50 -3.04 4.09
CA ALA A 443 0.04 -4.41 3.86
C ALA A 443 0.79 -5.07 2.69
N SER A 444 0.93 -4.37 1.57
CA SER A 444 1.65 -4.83 0.38
C SER A 444 3.14 -5.07 0.66
N SER A 445 3.78 -4.22 1.48
CA SER A 445 5.16 -4.43 1.92
C SER A 445 5.32 -5.70 2.77
N GLN A 446 4.41 -5.91 3.74
CA GLN A 446 4.40 -7.13 4.56
C GLN A 446 4.12 -8.37 3.71
N LEU A 447 3.19 -8.30 2.76
CA LEU A 447 2.90 -9.38 1.84
C LEU A 447 4.15 -9.77 1.05
N LYS A 448 4.82 -8.81 0.40
CA LYS A 448 6.08 -9.06 -0.34
C LYS A 448 7.13 -9.76 0.54
N LYS A 449 7.28 -9.32 1.80
CA LYS A 449 8.19 -9.94 2.77
C LYS A 449 7.78 -11.40 3.08
N ILE A 450 6.55 -11.64 3.48
CA ILE A 450 6.04 -12.98 3.82
C ILE A 450 6.13 -13.93 2.62
N THR A 451 5.76 -13.47 1.42
CA THR A 451 5.86 -14.26 0.19
C THR A 451 7.30 -14.72 -0.06
N SER A 452 8.28 -13.81 0.01
CA SER A 452 9.69 -14.17 -0.17
C SER A 452 10.20 -15.16 0.89
N GLN A 453 9.83 -14.97 2.16
CA GLN A 453 10.17 -15.88 3.26
C GLN A 453 9.53 -17.26 3.05
N THR A 454 8.25 -17.30 2.66
CA THR A 454 7.49 -18.53 2.40
C THR A 454 8.10 -19.32 1.24
N ILE A 455 8.44 -18.66 0.13
CA ILE A 455 9.10 -19.29 -1.03
C ILE A 455 10.45 -19.87 -0.63
N HIS A 456 11.25 -19.12 0.12
CA HIS A 456 12.55 -19.59 0.59
C HIS A 456 12.41 -20.80 1.54
N LEU A 457 11.48 -20.73 2.49
CA LEU A 457 11.20 -21.81 3.43
C LEU A 457 10.71 -23.08 2.73
N ALA A 458 9.79 -22.94 1.76
CA ALA A 458 9.31 -24.06 0.96
C ALA A 458 10.46 -24.75 0.20
N LYS A 459 11.35 -23.97 -0.43
CA LYS A 459 12.55 -24.52 -1.11
C LYS A 459 13.49 -25.24 -0.13
N GLN A 460 13.71 -24.69 1.06
CA GLN A 460 14.53 -25.34 2.09
C GLN A 460 13.90 -26.65 2.57
N LEU A 461 12.57 -26.69 2.68
CA LEU A 461 11.83 -27.88 3.08
C LEU A 461 11.90 -28.97 2.00
N ASP A 462 11.69 -28.61 0.73
CA ASP A 462 11.81 -29.53 -0.41
C ASP A 462 13.22 -30.18 -0.44
N LEU A 463 14.29 -29.39 -0.32
CA LEU A 463 15.67 -29.88 -0.24
C LEU A 463 15.91 -30.77 0.98
N PHE A 464 15.31 -30.44 2.13
CA PHE A 464 15.42 -31.24 3.34
C PHE A 464 14.75 -32.60 3.17
N VAL A 465 13.57 -32.63 2.55
CA VAL A 465 12.79 -33.83 2.28
C VAL A 465 13.51 -34.76 1.32
N GLU A 466 14.07 -34.22 0.23
CA GLU A 466 14.91 -34.96 -0.73
C GLU A 466 16.13 -35.59 -0.05
N LYS A 467 16.90 -34.78 0.69
CA LYS A 467 18.13 -35.22 1.37
C LYS A 467 17.88 -36.38 2.34
N ASN A 468 16.74 -36.35 3.04
CA ASN A 468 16.40 -37.34 4.05
C ASN A 468 15.48 -38.46 3.53
N LYS A 469 15.18 -38.49 2.23
CA LYS A 469 14.33 -39.51 1.59
C LYS A 469 12.95 -39.64 2.27
N LEU A 470 12.36 -38.50 2.65
CA LEU A 470 11.06 -38.45 3.35
C LEU A 470 9.86 -38.51 2.37
N ALA A 471 10.07 -39.08 1.18
CA ALA A 471 9.05 -39.23 0.16
C ALA A 471 8.21 -40.49 0.42
N ALA A 472 6.89 -40.41 0.22
CA ALA A 472 6.16 -41.59 -0.19
C ALA A 472 6.59 -41.96 -1.64
N ALA A 473 6.83 -43.24 -1.93
CA ALA A 473 7.09 -43.67 -3.30
C ALA A 473 5.90 -43.29 -4.18
N ALA A 474 6.08 -42.31 -5.07
CA ALA A 474 5.04 -41.92 -6.01
C ALA A 474 4.79 -43.08 -6.98
N SER A 475 3.57 -43.63 -6.96
CA SER A 475 3.09 -44.61 -7.92
C SER A 475 2.68 -43.90 -9.22
N SER A 476 3.58 -43.20 -9.90
CA SER A 476 3.42 -42.76 -11.31
C SER A 476 4.73 -42.18 -11.85
N PRO A 477 5.26 -42.65 -13.01
CA PRO A 477 6.54 -42.19 -13.56
C PRO A 477 6.51 -40.83 -14.27
N ASP A 478 5.33 -40.25 -14.53
CA ASP A 478 5.18 -39.18 -15.54
C ASP A 478 4.91 -37.75 -15.01
N SER A 479 5.16 -37.48 -13.72
CA SER A 479 5.22 -36.10 -13.23
C SER A 479 6.63 -35.81 -12.74
N GLU A 480 7.29 -34.77 -13.27
CA GLU A 480 8.55 -34.23 -12.73
C GLU A 480 8.42 -34.09 -11.20
N GLY A 481 9.01 -35.06 -10.49
CA GLY A 481 8.48 -35.55 -9.23
C GLY A 481 8.82 -34.65 -8.07
N LYS A 482 7.91 -33.76 -7.70
CA LYS A 482 8.00 -33.04 -6.44
C LYS A 482 7.87 -34.05 -5.29
N VAL A 483 8.91 -34.17 -4.48
CA VAL A 483 8.94 -35.13 -3.36
C VAL A 483 7.85 -34.78 -2.36
N ASN A 484 6.87 -35.67 -2.15
CA ASN A 484 5.72 -35.40 -1.29
C ASN A 484 5.85 -36.07 0.09
N TYR A 485 6.16 -35.26 1.11
CA TYR A 485 6.26 -35.66 2.51
C TYR A 485 4.93 -35.56 3.26
N GLN A 486 3.91 -34.94 2.67
CA GLN A 486 2.62 -34.67 3.30
C GLN A 486 1.96 -35.94 3.88
N PRO A 487 2.00 -37.12 3.22
CA PRO A 487 1.43 -38.34 3.78
C PRO A 487 2.02 -38.73 5.14
N LEU A 488 3.31 -38.46 5.40
CA LEU A 488 3.94 -38.76 6.69
C LEU A 488 3.40 -37.89 7.81
N LEU A 489 3.12 -36.62 7.53
CA LEU A 489 2.54 -35.68 8.50
C LEU A 489 1.05 -35.93 8.70
N ASP A 490 0.33 -36.19 7.61
CA ASP A 490 -1.11 -36.51 7.62
C ASP A 490 -1.38 -37.74 8.48
N GLU A 491 -0.58 -38.80 8.33
CA GLU A 491 -0.70 -40.01 9.12
C GLU A 491 -0.48 -39.75 10.62
N HIS A 492 0.52 -38.92 10.96
CA HIS A 492 0.77 -38.57 12.36
C HIS A 492 -0.33 -37.69 12.96
N ILE A 493 -0.92 -36.79 12.16
CA ILE A 493 -2.08 -35.99 12.58
C ILE A 493 -3.26 -36.93 12.85
N LEU A 494 -3.56 -37.86 11.94
CA LEU A 494 -4.63 -38.85 12.11
C LEU A 494 -4.43 -39.67 13.39
N ASP A 495 -3.21 -40.16 13.64
CA ASP A 495 -2.89 -40.93 14.86
C ASP A 495 -3.07 -40.09 16.14
N CYS A 496 -2.67 -38.81 16.12
CA CYS A 496 -2.85 -37.91 17.25
C CYS A 496 -4.34 -37.61 17.54
N LEU A 497 -5.15 -37.46 16.49
CA LEU A 497 -6.60 -37.29 16.59
C LEU A 497 -7.28 -38.56 17.11
N GLU A 498 -6.90 -39.73 16.56
CA GLU A 498 -7.39 -41.04 16.98
C GLU A 498 -7.10 -41.27 18.47
N LEU A 499 -5.86 -41.03 18.92
CA LEU A 499 -5.48 -41.14 20.33
C LEU A 499 -6.32 -40.27 21.25
N ALA A 500 -6.63 -39.05 20.82
CA ALA A 500 -7.44 -38.14 21.63
C ALA A 500 -8.85 -38.69 21.82
N VAL A 501 -9.49 -39.17 20.74
CA VAL A 501 -10.83 -39.75 20.79
C VAL A 501 -10.85 -41.05 21.59
N LEU A 502 -9.92 -41.98 21.31
CA LEU A 502 -9.78 -43.23 22.05
C LEU A 502 -9.58 -42.98 23.55
N SER A 503 -8.81 -41.95 23.93
CA SER A 503 -8.60 -41.63 25.33
C SER A 503 -9.90 -41.29 26.07
N CYS A 504 -10.77 -40.51 25.44
CA CYS A 504 -12.06 -40.11 25.99
C CYS A 504 -13.02 -41.29 26.07
N GLU A 505 -13.04 -42.17 25.06
CA GLU A 505 -13.91 -43.33 25.05
C GLU A 505 -13.47 -44.40 26.06
N ILE A 506 -12.16 -44.64 26.19
CA ILE A 506 -11.61 -45.50 27.26
C ILE A 506 -12.02 -44.96 28.63
N PHE A 507 -11.90 -43.64 28.84
CA PHE A 507 -12.30 -43.02 30.10
C PHE A 507 -13.79 -43.21 30.38
N ASN A 508 -14.65 -42.98 29.38
CA ASN A 508 -16.09 -43.20 29.48
C ASN A 508 -16.43 -44.64 29.91
N LEU A 509 -15.75 -45.64 29.33
CA LEU A 509 -15.97 -47.05 29.62
C LEU A 509 -15.45 -47.45 31.01
N CYS A 510 -14.29 -46.94 31.43
CA CYS A 510 -13.75 -47.18 32.77
C CYS A 510 -14.69 -46.61 33.85
N GLU A 511 -15.17 -45.38 33.70
CA GLU A 511 -16.13 -44.82 34.66
C GLU A 511 -17.44 -45.62 34.72
N LYS A 512 -17.95 -46.07 33.57
CA LYS A 512 -19.14 -46.93 33.50
C LYS A 512 -18.94 -48.24 34.29
N GLN A 513 -17.74 -48.81 34.28
CA GLN A 513 -17.41 -50.01 35.07
C GLN A 513 -17.30 -49.70 36.58
N SER A 514 -16.68 -48.59 36.96
CA SER A 514 -16.57 -48.18 38.36
C SER A 514 -17.90 -47.84 39.03
N THR A 515 -18.92 -47.42 38.27
CA THR A 515 -20.30 -47.23 38.77
C THR A 515 -21.15 -48.50 38.87
N LYS A 516 -20.65 -49.64 38.36
CA LYS A 516 -21.37 -50.94 38.39
C LYS A 516 -20.87 -51.89 39.50
N GLN A 517 -19.75 -51.57 40.15
CA GLN A 517 -19.31 -52.17 41.42
C GLN A 517 -19.93 -51.38 42.58
#